data_AF-A0A8S3JM03-F1
#
_entry.id   AF-A0A8S3JM03-F1
#
_cell.length_a   1.000
_cell.length_b   1.000
_cell.length_c   1.000
_cell.angle_alpha   90.00
_cell.angle_beta   90.00
_cell.angle_gamma   90.00
#
_symmetry.space_group_name_H-M   'P 1'
#
loop_
_entity.id
_entity.type
_entity.pdbx_description
1 polymer ?
#
loop_
_entity_poly.entity_id
_entity_poly.type
_entity_poly.pdbx_seq_one_letter_code
_entity_poly.pdbx_strand_id
1 'polypeptide(L)'
;QQQQQQQQTSSTDDSEISSSTASMIISSVQNKKPIGFISHNPLLKNITEHLVEEADAEEEELLGETSNQHGESNAFEMDKQLAKVLDRLILYLRVVHSIDYYNGTEYAQEDSMPNRCGVIHVRGAPLSSITEAELTNFMQQFEARLKPFIEFHEKLDDDEAMKLGAKNEQDEVEKFINANCQEVGKDKWSCPLSGKKFKG
;
A
#
# COMPACT_ATOMS: atom_id res chain seq x y z
N GLN A 1 45.96 -55.20 23.32
CA GLN A 1 45.69 -55.11 24.77
C GLN A 1 45.46 -53.66 25.11
N GLN A 2 44.31 -53.37 25.73
CA GLN A 2 43.95 -52.24 26.61
C GLN A 2 44.25 -50.80 26.16
N GLN A 3 43.41 -49.78 26.37
CA GLN A 3 42.01 -49.55 26.76
C GLN A 3 41.96 -48.01 27.02
N GLN A 4 40.91 -47.32 26.54
CA GLN A 4 40.14 -46.22 27.20
C GLN A 4 40.90 -44.94 27.65
N GLN A 5 40.39 -43.71 27.54
CA GLN A 5 39.04 -43.14 27.68
C GLN A 5 38.87 -41.98 26.66
N GLN A 6 37.79 -41.79 25.90
CA GLN A 6 36.40 -41.41 26.24
C GLN A 6 36.23 -40.10 27.03
N GLN A 7 35.72 -39.06 26.34
CA GLN A 7 34.52 -38.23 26.61
C GLN A 7 34.60 -37.02 25.65
N GLN A 8 33.58 -36.54 24.92
CA GLN A 8 32.15 -36.84 24.83
C GLN A 8 31.59 -36.17 23.53
N THR A 9 30.62 -36.85 22.88
CA THR A 9 29.48 -36.37 22.03
C THR A 9 29.76 -35.58 20.74
N SER A 10 29.53 -36.10 19.52
CA SER A 10 28.24 -36.38 18.81
C SER A 10 27.36 -35.13 18.68
N SER A 11 26.81 -34.70 17.54
CA SER A 11 26.55 -35.30 16.21
C SER A 11 25.75 -34.25 15.40
N THR A 12 25.92 -34.23 14.07
CA THR A 12 24.96 -33.76 13.02
C THR A 12 24.46 -32.30 13.09
N ASP A 13 24.12 -31.58 12.04
CA ASP A 13 23.94 -31.79 10.60
C ASP A 13 23.94 -30.38 9.96
N ASP A 14 24.09 -30.32 8.64
CA ASP A 14 23.93 -29.12 7.81
C ASP A 14 22.72 -28.24 8.19
N SER A 15 22.87 -26.91 8.20
CA SER A 15 21.73 -25.99 8.06
C SER A 15 22.10 -24.57 7.66
N GLU A 16 21.23 -24.04 6.81
CA GLU A 16 21.23 -22.80 6.05
C GLU A 16 21.15 -21.52 6.90
N ILE A 17 21.65 -20.42 6.31
CA ILE A 17 21.16 -19.03 6.28
C ILE A 17 20.37 -18.52 7.49
N SER A 18 20.80 -17.39 8.09
CA SER A 18 19.84 -16.47 8.73
C SER A 18 20.21 -14.99 8.65
N SER A 19 19.48 -14.30 7.76
CA SER A 19 19.28 -12.85 7.66
C SER A 19 18.36 -12.36 8.79
N SER A 20 18.85 -12.25 10.03
CA SER A 20 17.97 -12.09 11.19
C SER A 20 17.68 -10.65 11.64
N THR A 21 18.29 -9.61 11.07
CA THR A 21 18.12 -8.23 11.57
C THR A 21 17.07 -7.37 10.87
N ALA A 22 16.42 -7.83 9.80
CA ALA A 22 15.39 -7.05 9.09
C ALA A 22 13.93 -7.44 9.41
N SER A 23 13.70 -8.40 10.32
CA SER A 23 12.36 -9.00 10.49
C SER A 23 11.58 -8.54 11.73
N MET A 24 12.02 -7.51 12.44
CA MET A 24 11.25 -6.97 13.57
C MET A 24 10.65 -5.61 13.22
N ILE A 25 9.47 -5.65 12.59
CA ILE A 25 8.25 -4.84 12.81
C ILE A 25 7.26 -5.28 11.72
N ILE A 26 6.64 -6.45 11.89
CA ILE A 26 5.39 -6.79 11.21
C ILE A 26 4.47 -7.35 12.29
N SER A 27 3.69 -6.45 12.88
CA SER A 27 2.60 -6.77 13.79
C SER A 27 1.57 -7.66 13.07
N SER A 28 1.11 -8.70 13.77
CA SER A 28 0.06 -9.65 13.33
C SER A 28 -1.15 -8.98 12.67
N VAL A 29 -1.22 -9.06 11.34
CA VAL A 29 -2.49 -9.06 10.60
C VAL A 29 -2.54 -10.39 9.85
N GLN A 30 -3.29 -11.33 10.41
CA GLN A 30 -3.46 -12.64 9.81
C GLN A 30 -4.20 -12.52 8.48
N ASN A 31 -3.66 -13.22 7.47
CA ASN A 31 -4.29 -13.51 6.18
C ASN A 31 -4.25 -12.41 5.09
N LYS A 32 -3.06 -12.09 4.59
CA LYS A 32 -2.88 -11.65 3.20
C LYS A 32 -1.80 -12.50 2.55
N LYS A 33 -2.15 -13.19 1.45
CA LYS A 33 -1.18 -13.82 0.55
C LYS A 33 -0.07 -12.82 0.24
N PRO A 34 1.19 -13.26 0.07
CA PRO A 34 2.26 -12.34 -0.31
C PRO A 34 1.83 -11.64 -1.61
N ILE A 35 1.74 -10.31 -1.57
CA ILE A 35 1.49 -9.50 -2.75
C ILE A 35 2.73 -9.68 -3.63
N GLY A 36 2.69 -10.69 -4.50
CA GLY A 36 3.59 -10.79 -5.62
C GLY A 36 3.30 -9.61 -6.53
N PHE A 37 4.03 -8.51 -6.31
CA PHE A 37 4.03 -7.34 -7.17
C PHE A 37 4.65 -7.69 -8.53
N ILE A 38 3.92 -8.39 -9.39
CA ILE A 38 4.19 -8.30 -10.83
C ILE A 38 3.30 -7.17 -11.34
N SER A 39 3.64 -5.94 -10.98
CA SER A 39 3.02 -4.78 -11.61
C SER A 39 3.39 -4.78 -13.08
N HIS A 40 2.39 -4.81 -13.97
CA HIS A 40 2.60 -4.68 -15.40
C HIS A 40 2.89 -3.24 -15.83
N ASN A 41 2.84 -2.28 -14.89
CA ASN A 41 3.18 -0.90 -15.18
C ASN A 41 4.66 -0.82 -15.57
N PRO A 42 4.99 -0.39 -16.80
CA PRO A 42 6.38 -0.30 -17.25
C PRO A 42 7.21 0.68 -16.42
N LEU A 43 6.59 1.65 -15.74
CA LEU A 43 7.27 2.62 -14.88
C LEU A 43 7.79 2.01 -13.57
N LEU A 44 7.26 0.86 -13.17
CA LEU A 44 7.66 0.17 -11.93
C LEU A 44 8.66 -0.97 -12.19
N LYS A 45 9.03 -1.22 -13.44
CA LYS A 45 10.07 -2.20 -13.77
C LYS A 45 11.40 -1.74 -13.19
N ASN A 46 12.07 -2.63 -12.44
CA ASN A 46 13.37 -2.39 -11.84
C ASN A 46 13.45 -1.19 -10.89
N ILE A 47 12.30 -0.73 -10.36
CA ILE A 47 12.31 0.46 -9.49
C ILE A 47 13.09 0.24 -8.19
N THR A 48 13.17 -1.01 -7.72
CA THR A 48 13.93 -1.40 -6.54
C THR A 48 15.43 -1.21 -6.70
N GLU A 49 15.96 -1.27 -7.93
CA GLU A 49 17.38 -1.01 -8.21
C GLU A 49 17.75 0.44 -7.87
N HIS A 50 16.81 1.38 -8.01
CA HIS A 50 17.02 2.78 -7.65
C HIS A 50 16.86 3.09 -6.15
N LEU A 51 16.43 2.12 -5.34
CA LEU A 51 16.21 2.27 -3.90
C LEU A 51 17.34 1.68 -3.05
N VAL A 52 18.24 0.92 -3.67
CA VAL A 52 19.40 0.36 -2.99
C VAL A 52 20.52 1.40 -3.06
N GLU A 53 21.11 1.71 -1.92
CA GLU A 53 22.31 2.54 -1.86
C GLU A 53 23.50 1.70 -2.34
N GLU A 54 23.95 1.94 -3.57
CA GLU A 54 25.22 1.44 -4.07
C GLU A 54 26.33 2.37 -3.56
N ALA A 55 26.96 1.99 -2.45
CA ALA A 55 28.15 2.66 -1.92
C ALA A 55 29.36 1.72 -2.05
N ASP A 56 30.50 2.24 -2.52
CA ASP A 56 31.77 1.50 -2.63
C ASP A 56 32.44 1.33 -1.25
N ALA A 57 31.70 0.77 -0.30
CA ALA A 57 32.12 0.61 1.09
C ALA A 57 33.39 -0.23 1.24
N GLU A 58 33.63 -1.17 0.31
CA GLU A 58 34.86 -1.99 0.28
C GLU A 58 36.09 -1.15 -0.09
N GLU A 59 35.96 -0.17 -0.99
CA GLU A 59 37.08 0.70 -1.39
C GLU A 59 37.41 1.70 -0.29
N GLU A 60 36.40 2.30 0.35
CA GLU A 60 36.59 3.25 1.46
C GLU A 60 37.23 2.59 2.70
N GLU A 61 36.85 1.35 3.02
CA GLU A 61 37.47 0.59 4.12
C GLU A 61 38.93 0.22 3.80
N LEU A 62 39.22 -0.13 2.54
CA LEU A 62 40.57 -0.50 2.08
C LEU A 62 41.52 0.71 2.05
N LEU A 63 41.00 1.90 1.74
CA LEU A 63 41.74 3.17 1.76
C LEU A 63 42.00 3.69 3.17
N GLY A 64 41.34 3.12 4.19
CA GLY A 64 41.61 3.43 5.59
C GLY A 64 41.27 4.88 5.95
N GLU A 65 40.34 5.52 5.22
CA GLU A 65 39.82 6.85 5.52
C GLU A 65 38.93 6.81 6.76
N THR A 66 39.56 6.54 7.91
CA THR A 66 38.97 6.75 9.21
C THR A 66 38.86 8.26 9.44
N SER A 67 37.68 8.78 9.11
CA SER A 67 37.03 9.86 9.86
C SER A 67 37.84 11.13 10.09
N ASN A 68 38.50 11.69 9.07
CA ASN A 68 39.07 13.04 9.18
C ASN A 68 39.02 13.95 7.93
N GLN A 69 38.19 13.61 6.94
CA GLN A 69 37.85 14.52 5.84
C GLN A 69 36.37 14.92 5.85
N HIS A 70 35.80 15.21 7.03
CA HIS A 70 34.53 15.97 7.13
C HIS A 70 34.79 17.47 6.88
N GLY A 71 35.39 17.78 5.74
CA GLY A 71 35.80 19.14 5.36
C GLY A 71 35.38 19.55 3.95
N GLU A 72 34.80 18.65 3.16
CA GLU A 72 34.16 19.02 1.90
C GLU A 72 32.67 19.22 2.14
N SER A 73 32.20 20.37 1.72
CA SER A 73 30.87 20.91 1.94
C SER A 73 29.76 19.85 1.97
N ASN A 74 29.00 19.80 3.07
CA ASN A 74 27.65 19.22 3.14
C ASN A 74 26.66 20.01 2.25
N ALA A 75 27.04 20.26 1.00
CA ALA A 75 26.20 20.87 -0.01
C ALA A 75 25.33 19.75 -0.57
N PHE A 76 24.02 19.93 -0.47
CA PHE A 76 23.06 18.98 -1.03
C PHE A 76 23.29 18.82 -2.53
N GLU A 77 23.68 17.62 -2.93
CA GLU A 77 23.72 17.23 -4.34
C GLU A 77 22.39 16.58 -4.72
N MET A 78 21.81 17.03 -5.84
CA MET A 78 20.60 16.43 -6.39
C MET A 78 20.99 15.45 -7.49
N ASP A 79 20.77 14.15 -7.25
CA ASP A 79 20.90 13.16 -8.31
C ASP A 79 19.83 13.37 -9.39
N LYS A 80 20.29 13.70 -10.59
CA LYS A 80 19.46 13.94 -11.77
C LYS A 80 18.87 12.65 -12.34
N GLN A 81 19.48 11.50 -12.12
CA GLN A 81 18.95 10.22 -12.59
C GLN A 81 17.77 9.79 -11.73
N LEU A 82 17.93 9.77 -10.41
CA LEU A 82 16.82 9.50 -9.48
C LEU A 82 15.68 10.52 -9.64
N ALA A 83 16.01 11.80 -9.81
CA ALA A 83 14.99 12.83 -10.05
C ALA A 83 14.13 12.54 -11.30
N LYS A 84 14.73 12.09 -12.40
CA LYS A 84 14.01 11.74 -13.64
C LYS A 84 13.08 10.54 -13.45
N VAL A 85 13.49 9.56 -12.66
CA VAL A 85 12.67 8.39 -12.35
C VAL A 85 11.47 8.82 -11.51
N LEU A 86 11.72 9.62 -10.47
CA LEU A 86 10.67 10.18 -9.61
C LEU A 86 9.66 11.03 -10.38
N ASP A 87 10.13 11.92 -11.27
CA ASP A 87 9.26 12.79 -12.06
C ASP A 87 8.28 11.97 -12.93
N ARG A 88 8.71 10.83 -13.49
CA ARG A 88 7.81 9.94 -14.26
C ARG A 88 6.71 9.33 -13.39
N LEU A 89 7.04 8.95 -12.15
CA LEU A 89 6.07 8.42 -11.21
C LEU A 89 5.06 9.48 -10.78
N ILE A 90 5.55 10.69 -10.46
CA ILE A 90 4.68 11.82 -10.06
C ILE A 90 3.77 12.23 -11.22
N LEU A 91 4.29 12.31 -12.45
CA LEU A 91 3.49 12.62 -13.63
C LEU A 91 2.44 11.53 -13.90
N TYR A 92 2.79 10.25 -13.73
CA TYR A 92 1.84 9.16 -13.84
C TYR A 92 0.71 9.29 -12.81
N LEU A 93 1.03 9.55 -11.54
CA LEU A 93 0.04 9.79 -10.50
C LEU A 93 -0.86 10.99 -10.83
N ARG A 94 -0.28 12.11 -11.30
CA ARG A 94 -1.04 13.32 -11.58
C ARG A 94 -1.96 13.20 -12.79
N VAL A 95 -1.49 12.59 -13.88
CA VAL A 95 -2.22 12.52 -15.15
C VAL A 95 -3.23 11.38 -15.16
N VAL A 96 -2.88 10.23 -14.57
CA VAL A 96 -3.74 9.03 -14.60
C VAL A 96 -4.68 8.98 -13.41
N HIS A 97 -4.18 9.30 -12.21
CA HIS A 97 -4.93 9.13 -10.97
C HIS A 97 -5.44 10.46 -10.39
N SER A 98 -5.13 11.61 -11.00
CA SER A 98 -5.53 12.93 -10.49
C SER A 98 -5.02 13.22 -9.07
N ILE A 99 -3.87 12.63 -8.70
CA ILE A 99 -3.23 12.82 -7.39
C ILE A 99 -2.09 13.82 -7.52
N ASP A 100 -2.13 14.89 -6.72
CA ASP A 100 -1.02 15.82 -6.55
C ASP A 100 -0.09 15.33 -5.43
N TYR A 101 1.08 14.81 -5.82
CA TYR A 101 2.04 14.19 -4.91
C TYR A 101 2.60 15.15 -3.86
N TYR A 102 3.02 16.36 -4.25
CA TYR A 102 3.68 17.28 -3.31
C TYR A 102 2.70 17.97 -2.37
N ASN A 103 1.48 18.22 -2.84
CA ASN A 103 0.42 18.75 -1.99
C ASN A 103 -0.19 17.66 -1.08
N GLY A 104 -0.26 16.42 -1.56
CA GLY A 104 -0.94 15.31 -0.90
C GLY A 104 -2.45 15.43 -1.00
N THR A 105 -2.97 15.73 -2.20
CA THR A 105 -4.41 15.91 -2.44
C THR A 105 -4.84 15.23 -3.73
N GLU A 106 -6.00 14.59 -3.70
CA GLU A 106 -6.66 14.06 -4.89
C GLU A 106 -7.68 15.06 -5.43
N TYR A 107 -7.68 15.27 -6.74
CA TYR A 107 -8.70 16.05 -7.43
C TYR A 107 -9.83 15.12 -7.91
N ALA A 108 -10.75 14.83 -7.00
CA ALA A 108 -11.91 13.99 -7.31
C ALA A 108 -12.73 14.60 -8.46
N GLN A 109 -13.07 13.76 -9.44
CA GLN A 109 -13.87 14.14 -10.63
C GLN A 109 -13.23 15.23 -11.51
N GLU A 110 -11.90 15.34 -11.49
CA GLU A 110 -11.18 16.28 -12.37
C GLU A 110 -11.50 16.06 -13.87
N ASP A 111 -11.82 14.82 -14.26
CA ASP A 111 -12.23 14.50 -15.64
C ASP A 111 -13.52 15.22 -16.08
N SER A 112 -14.38 15.59 -15.14
CA SER A 112 -15.65 16.30 -15.40
C SER A 112 -15.52 17.83 -15.29
N MET A 113 -14.39 18.33 -14.79
CA MET A 113 -14.19 19.77 -14.63
C MET A 113 -13.84 20.45 -15.96
N PRO A 114 -14.15 21.76 -16.12
CA PRO A 114 -13.81 22.50 -17.34
C PRO A 114 -12.32 22.51 -17.68
N ASN A 115 -11.44 22.48 -16.67
CA ASN A 115 -10.00 22.36 -16.85
C ASN A 115 -9.53 21.01 -16.36
N ARG A 116 -9.20 20.11 -17.29
CA ARG A 116 -8.73 18.75 -16.99
C ARG A 116 -7.23 18.78 -16.77
N CYS A 117 -6.76 18.23 -15.65
CA CYS A 117 -5.36 18.32 -15.20
C CYS A 117 -4.91 19.77 -14.92
N GLY A 118 -5.61 20.45 -14.01
CA GLY A 118 -5.41 21.86 -13.68
C GLY A 118 -4.09 22.17 -12.97
N VAL A 119 -4.11 22.23 -11.63
CA VAL A 119 -2.93 22.62 -10.83
C VAL A 119 -2.04 21.42 -10.54
N ILE A 120 -0.72 21.64 -10.51
CA ILE A 120 0.28 20.69 -10.04
C ILE A 120 1.29 21.42 -9.15
N HIS A 121 1.59 20.87 -7.98
CA HIS A 121 2.65 21.37 -7.11
C HIS A 121 4.00 20.79 -7.53
N VAL A 122 5.06 21.59 -7.38
CA VAL A 122 6.42 21.24 -7.80
C VAL A 122 7.42 21.52 -6.67
N ARG A 123 8.63 20.97 -6.78
CA ARG A 123 9.72 21.23 -5.82
C ARG A 123 10.10 22.71 -5.81
N GLY A 124 10.36 23.24 -4.61
CA GLY A 124 10.92 24.58 -4.41
C GLY A 124 12.41 24.64 -4.72
N ALA A 125 13.00 25.83 -4.54
CA ALA A 125 14.46 25.99 -4.63
C ALA A 125 15.17 25.11 -3.58
N PRO A 126 16.32 24.51 -3.92
CA PRO A 126 17.07 23.67 -2.98
C PRO A 126 17.53 24.47 -1.77
N LEU A 127 17.41 23.88 -0.58
CA LEU A 127 17.89 24.47 0.66
C LEU A 127 19.42 24.32 0.74
N SER A 128 20.10 25.31 1.33
CA SER A 128 21.56 25.31 1.48
C SER A 128 22.07 24.34 2.56
N SER A 129 21.23 24.01 3.54
CA SER A 129 21.53 23.08 4.63
C SER A 129 20.22 22.60 5.27
N ILE A 130 20.13 21.31 5.60
CA ILE A 130 19.01 20.67 6.30
C ILE A 130 19.64 19.77 7.36
N THR A 131 19.06 19.76 8.56
CA THR A 131 19.44 18.82 9.61
C THR A 131 18.76 17.47 9.43
N GLU A 132 19.39 16.38 9.87
CA GLU A 132 18.80 15.03 9.80
C GLU A 132 17.46 14.93 10.54
N ALA A 133 17.32 15.68 11.64
CA ALA A 133 16.08 15.77 12.41
C ALA A 133 14.94 16.42 11.60
N GLU A 134 15.23 17.50 10.87
CA GLU A 134 14.25 18.14 9.97
C GLU A 134 13.86 17.23 8.82
N LEU A 135 14.82 16.51 8.23
CA LEU A 135 14.57 15.55 7.16
C LEU A 135 13.64 14.42 7.63
N THR A 136 13.97 13.81 8.77
CA THR A 136 13.16 12.73 9.36
C THR A 136 11.74 13.21 9.68
N ASN A 137 11.62 14.41 10.25
CA ASN A 137 10.33 15.01 10.57
C ASN A 137 9.50 15.27 9.30
N PHE A 138 10.13 15.80 8.25
CA PHE A 138 9.50 16.01 6.95
C PHE A 138 8.98 14.70 6.37
N MET A 139 9.78 13.63 6.37
CA MET A 139 9.39 12.32 5.85
C MET A 139 8.16 11.76 6.59
N GLN A 140 8.15 11.82 7.92
CA GLN A 140 7.02 11.35 8.74
C GLN A 140 5.74 12.15 8.46
N GLN A 141 5.84 13.49 8.39
CA GLN A 141 4.69 14.34 8.08
C GLN A 141 4.18 14.11 6.65
N PHE A 142 5.09 13.91 5.70
CA PHE A 142 4.76 13.65 4.30
C PHE A 142 4.03 12.31 4.16
N GLU A 143 4.55 11.25 4.79
CA GLU A 143 3.92 9.93 4.81
C GLU A 143 2.53 9.98 5.47
N ALA A 144 2.40 10.67 6.61
CA ALA A 144 1.11 10.82 7.29
C ALA A 144 0.05 11.51 6.40
N ARG A 145 0.45 12.46 5.54
CA ARG A 145 -0.46 13.08 4.57
C ARG A 145 -0.87 12.15 3.44
N LEU A 146 0.00 11.24 3.01
CA LEU A 146 -0.29 10.31 1.93
C LEU A 146 -1.03 9.04 2.38
N LYS A 147 -0.89 8.68 3.66
CA LYS A 147 -1.48 7.48 4.27
C LYS A 147 -2.97 7.27 3.94
N PRO A 148 -3.85 8.29 3.96
CA PRO A 148 -5.28 8.10 3.63
C PRO A 148 -5.53 7.60 2.20
N PHE A 149 -4.64 7.85 1.24
CA PHE A 149 -4.79 7.36 -0.14
C PHE A 149 -4.42 5.89 -0.30
N ILE A 150 -3.67 5.33 0.65
CA ILE A 150 -3.13 3.97 0.59
C ILE A 150 -3.90 3.04 1.53
N GLU A 151 -4.49 3.59 2.60
CA GLU A 151 -5.31 2.83 3.54
C GLU A 151 -6.57 2.28 2.85
N PHE A 152 -6.64 0.95 2.82
CA PHE A 152 -7.84 0.26 2.40
C PHE A 152 -8.94 0.48 3.45
N HIS A 153 -10.07 1.05 3.03
CA HIS A 153 -11.25 1.06 3.87
C HIS A 153 -11.79 -0.36 4.02
N GLU A 154 -11.58 -0.93 5.20
CA GLU A 154 -12.12 -2.23 5.56
C GLU A 154 -13.65 -2.18 5.48
N LYS A 155 -14.23 -3.18 4.82
CA LYS A 155 -15.67 -3.35 4.83
C LYS A 155 -16.07 -3.80 6.22
N LEU A 156 -17.23 -3.32 6.69
CA LEU A 156 -17.80 -3.79 7.94
C LEU A 156 -17.96 -5.31 7.90
N ASP A 157 -17.70 -5.96 9.04
CA ASP A 157 -17.92 -7.39 9.16
C ASP A 157 -19.40 -7.74 9.04
N ASP A 158 -19.73 -8.93 8.55
CA ASP A 158 -21.09 -9.34 8.24
C ASP A 158 -21.98 -9.35 9.50
N ASP A 159 -21.43 -9.71 10.65
CA ASP A 159 -22.15 -9.72 11.94
C ASP A 159 -22.47 -8.30 12.42
N GLU A 160 -21.56 -7.36 12.22
CA GLU A 160 -21.77 -5.95 12.56
C GLU A 160 -22.75 -5.29 11.57
N ALA A 161 -22.63 -5.62 10.29
CA ALA A 161 -23.57 -5.18 9.26
C ALA A 161 -24.99 -5.65 9.58
N MET A 162 -25.15 -6.91 10.00
CA MET A 162 -26.46 -7.45 10.40
C MET A 162 -27.04 -6.72 11.62
N LYS A 163 -26.23 -6.37 12.62
CA LYS A 163 -26.66 -5.54 13.76
C LYS A 163 -27.10 -4.14 13.35
N LEU A 164 -26.48 -3.55 12.33
CA LEU A 164 -26.87 -2.27 11.75
C LEU A 164 -28.10 -2.38 10.82
N GLY A 165 -28.67 -3.58 10.66
CA GLY A 165 -29.87 -3.81 9.85
C GLY A 165 -29.57 -4.10 8.39
N ALA A 166 -28.41 -4.67 8.07
CA ALA A 166 -28.15 -5.21 6.74
C ALA A 166 -29.26 -6.20 6.35
N LYS A 167 -29.84 -5.95 5.19
CA LYS A 167 -30.98 -6.72 4.68
C LYS A 167 -30.49 -8.02 4.05
N ASN A 168 -31.11 -9.13 4.43
CA ASN A 168 -30.93 -10.38 3.73
C ASN A 168 -31.74 -10.37 2.43
N GLU A 169 -31.09 -10.68 1.32
CA GLU A 169 -31.71 -10.71 -0.01
C GLU A 169 -32.92 -11.66 -0.04
N GLN A 170 -32.77 -12.87 0.50
CA GLN A 170 -33.83 -13.88 0.46
C GLN A 170 -35.06 -13.44 1.26
N ASP A 171 -34.87 -12.89 2.45
CA ASP A 171 -35.95 -12.42 3.31
C ASP A 171 -36.70 -11.24 2.67
N GLU A 172 -35.98 -10.32 2.03
CA GLU A 172 -36.61 -9.17 1.35
C GLU A 172 -37.33 -9.59 0.07
N VAL A 173 -36.81 -10.56 -0.67
CA VAL A 173 -37.50 -11.15 -1.82
C VAL A 173 -38.78 -11.85 -1.38
N GLU A 174 -38.76 -12.62 -0.29
CA GLU A 174 -39.94 -13.28 0.24
C GLU A 174 -40.98 -12.27 0.76
N LYS A 175 -40.55 -11.24 1.50
CA LYS A 175 -41.43 -10.14 1.91
C LYS A 175 -42.05 -9.45 0.69
N PHE A 176 -41.27 -9.23 -0.37
CA PHE A 176 -41.76 -8.64 -1.61
C PHE A 176 -42.78 -9.51 -2.32
N ILE A 177 -42.53 -10.82 -2.45
CA ILE A 177 -43.47 -11.78 -3.06
C ILE A 177 -44.78 -11.81 -2.26
N ASN A 178 -44.68 -11.91 -0.94
CA ASN A 178 -45.85 -11.96 -0.06
C ASN A 178 -46.68 -10.67 -0.11
N ALA A 179 -46.05 -9.50 -0.12
CA ALA A 179 -46.75 -8.22 -0.25
C ALA A 179 -47.48 -8.07 -1.60
N ASN A 180 -46.96 -8.70 -2.65
CA ASN A 180 -47.51 -8.66 -4.00
C ASN A 180 -48.41 -9.86 -4.35
N CYS A 181 -48.62 -10.81 -3.43
CA CYS A 181 -49.54 -11.93 -3.59
C CYS A 181 -50.76 -11.70 -2.70
N GLN A 182 -51.77 -10.99 -3.22
CA GLN A 182 -52.94 -10.58 -2.44
C GLN A 182 -54.11 -11.53 -2.66
N GLU A 183 -54.61 -12.13 -1.58
CA GLU A 183 -55.82 -12.97 -1.62
C GLU A 183 -57.07 -12.09 -1.74
N VAL A 184 -57.79 -12.21 -2.86
CA VAL A 184 -59.03 -11.45 -3.14
C VAL A 184 -60.27 -12.28 -2.78
N GLY A 185 -60.09 -13.59 -2.61
CA GLY A 185 -61.11 -14.53 -2.15
C GLY A 185 -60.58 -15.96 -2.23
N LYS A 186 -61.39 -16.93 -1.78
CA LYS A 186 -60.98 -18.34 -1.74
C LYS A 186 -60.50 -18.84 -3.12
N ASP A 187 -59.29 -19.37 -3.15
CA ASP A 187 -58.56 -19.86 -4.34
C ASP A 187 -58.36 -18.78 -5.44
N LYS A 188 -58.36 -17.50 -5.06
CA LYS A 188 -58.23 -16.35 -5.98
C LYS A 188 -57.21 -15.34 -5.47
N TRP A 189 -56.07 -15.32 -6.14
CA TRP A 189 -54.96 -14.42 -5.85
C TRP A 189 -54.84 -13.34 -6.92
N SER A 190 -54.33 -12.18 -6.56
CA SER A 190 -54.04 -11.09 -7.50
C SER A 190 -52.68 -10.47 -7.24
N CYS A 191 -52.00 -10.11 -8.33
CA CYS A 191 -50.72 -9.42 -8.27
C CYS A 191 -50.88 -7.96 -8.71
N PRO A 192 -50.65 -6.96 -7.83
CA PRO A 192 -50.82 -5.54 -8.17
C PRO A 192 -49.91 -5.07 -9.31
N LEU A 193 -48.71 -5.65 -9.43
CA LEU A 193 -47.72 -5.27 -10.44
C LEU A 193 -48.19 -5.58 -11.87
N SER A 194 -48.91 -6.69 -12.05
CA SER A 194 -49.39 -7.14 -13.36
C SER A 194 -50.88 -6.91 -13.57
N GLY A 195 -51.65 -6.66 -12.51
CA GLY A 195 -53.11 -6.58 -12.51
C GLY A 195 -53.80 -7.91 -12.83
N LYS A 196 -53.05 -9.01 -12.94
CA LYS A 196 -53.58 -10.34 -13.30
C LYS A 196 -54.06 -11.09 -12.05
N LYS A 197 -55.12 -11.88 -12.25
CA LYS A 197 -55.68 -12.78 -11.24
C LYS A 197 -55.21 -14.20 -11.54
N PHE A 198 -54.86 -14.92 -10.49
CA PHE A 198 -54.36 -16.28 -10.53
C PHE A 198 -55.22 -17.18 -9.65
N LYS A 199 -55.26 -18.45 -10.00
CA LYS A 199 -55.87 -19.50 -9.18
C LYS A 199 -54.72 -20.24 -8.50
N GLY A 200 -54.70 -20.27 -7.19
CA GLY A 200 -53.60 -20.77 -6.37
C GLY A 200 -54.09 -21.17 -5.00
#